data_AF-W5QFY7-F1
#
_entry.id   AF-W5QFY7-F1
#
_cell.length_a   1.000
_cell.length_b   1.000
_cell.length_c   1.000
_cell.angle_alpha   90.00
_cell.angle_beta   90.00
_cell.angle_gamma   90.00
#
_symmetry.space_group_name_H-M   'P 1'
#
loop_
_entity.id
_entity.type
_entity.pdbx_description
1 polymer ?
#
loop_
_entity_poly.entity_id
_entity_poly.type
_entity_poly.pdbx_seq_one_letter_code
_entity_poly.pdbx_strand_id
1 'polypeptide(L)'
;MWVPGAGIPSRLTLSAFTRAGRFCVLNSGVARWKDVPAENCRGLYDFHPQLKPDVGFGKLSSRVYKSRSETKRYVTSPRVAETVVRMLRGKRKAGQLILECNPGPGVLTRALLASGARVIALESDKHFLPGLKKLTANPQTPGLYQSLSVLGQTACAIKVLCTEPTSSFDAYTVKGQLEKQRHRESLEQNLCFIQLTPHRNLFTGTLTPFNYDVFFHMLRQCFMKRNAKLIDHLPSLSPIDAVYILKQIKKPKDVRVVDMYPEDFQRLFETIECSEDDTCKWLYDEFMEDTLA
;
A
#
# COMPACT_ATOMS: atom_id res chain seq x y z
N MET A 1 -36.82 28.92 17.29
CA MET A 1 -35.83 27.89 17.69
C MET A 1 -35.83 26.82 16.61
N TRP A 2 -34.98 26.98 15.59
CA TRP A 2 -34.95 26.09 14.42
C TRP A 2 -33.64 25.28 14.45
N VAL A 3 -33.76 23.96 14.57
CA VAL A 3 -32.66 23.01 14.46
C VAL A 3 -32.58 22.54 13.00
N PRO A 4 -31.45 22.65 12.28
CA PRO A 4 -31.33 22.04 10.96
C PRO A 4 -31.13 20.53 11.07
N GLY A 5 -31.95 19.79 10.32
CA GLY A 5 -31.96 18.34 10.26
C GLY A 5 -30.68 17.71 9.69
N ALA A 6 -30.47 16.46 10.10
CA ALA A 6 -29.35 15.61 9.74
C ALA A 6 -29.14 15.49 8.22
N GLY A 7 -27.90 15.71 7.78
CA GLY A 7 -27.48 15.51 6.40
C GLY A 7 -27.52 14.03 5.99
N ILE A 8 -28.11 13.76 4.83
CA ILE A 8 -28.16 12.45 4.18
C ILE A 8 -26.74 12.05 3.75
N PRO A 9 -26.29 10.79 3.96
CA PRO A 9 -24.96 10.36 3.54
C PRO A 9 -24.82 10.26 2.02
N SER A 10 -23.66 10.70 1.52
CA SER A 10 -23.24 10.65 0.12
C SER A 10 -23.31 9.22 -0.43
N ARG A 11 -24.20 8.95 -1.40
CA ARG A 11 -24.26 7.66 -2.09
C ARG A 11 -23.16 7.55 -3.15
N LEU A 12 -22.44 6.42 -3.14
CA LEU A 12 -21.41 6.04 -4.11
C LEU A 12 -22.07 5.69 -5.46
N THR A 13 -21.63 6.33 -6.54
CA THR A 13 -22.10 6.02 -7.90
C THR A 13 -21.10 5.09 -8.58
N LEU A 14 -21.54 3.87 -8.88
CA LEU A 14 -20.78 2.88 -9.66
C LEU A 14 -21.14 3.05 -11.14
N SER A 15 -20.26 3.63 -11.96
CA SER A 15 -20.42 3.56 -13.42
C SER A 15 -19.64 2.36 -13.96
N ALA A 16 -20.35 1.35 -14.48
CA ALA A 16 -19.76 0.23 -15.18
C ALA A 16 -19.52 0.60 -16.66
N PHE A 17 -18.28 0.48 -17.13
CA PHE A 17 -17.98 0.54 -18.56
C PHE A 17 -18.11 -0.85 -19.17
N THR A 18 -18.99 -1.00 -20.15
CA THR A 18 -19.09 -2.20 -20.98
C THR A 18 -18.00 -2.19 -22.05
N ARG A 19 -16.74 -2.47 -21.68
CA ARG A 19 -15.75 -3.08 -22.57
C ARG A 19 -14.59 -3.68 -21.77
N ALA A 20 -14.08 -4.83 -22.23
CA ALA A 20 -13.11 -5.69 -21.56
C ALA A 20 -11.95 -4.93 -20.89
N GLY A 21 -12.01 -4.86 -19.55
CA GLY A 21 -11.04 -4.16 -18.71
C GLY A 21 -11.76 -3.55 -17.51
N ARG A 22 -11.93 -4.34 -16.44
CA ARG A 22 -12.62 -3.89 -15.21
C ARG A 22 -11.72 -2.91 -14.45
N PHE A 23 -11.84 -1.62 -14.76
CA PHE A 23 -11.34 -0.55 -13.90
C PHE A 23 -12.53 0.20 -13.31
N CYS A 24 -12.61 0.22 -11.98
CA CYS A 24 -13.59 1.04 -11.27
C CYS A 24 -12.93 2.40 -10.95
N VAL A 25 -13.51 3.49 -11.46
CA VAL A 25 -13.16 4.85 -11.05
C VAL A 25 -14.26 5.34 -10.11
N LEU A 26 -13.92 5.55 -8.83
CA LEU A 26 -14.82 6.15 -7.86
C LEU A 26 -14.75 7.68 -7.96
N ASN A 27 -15.85 8.32 -8.34
CA ASN A 27 -16.01 9.77 -8.34
C ASN A 27 -16.97 10.19 -7.21
N SER A 28 -16.66 11.28 -6.51
CA SER A 28 -17.62 11.98 -5.63
C SER A 28 -18.11 13.26 -6.32
N GLY A 29 -19.42 13.41 -6.46
CA GLY A 29 -20.04 14.59 -7.07
C GLY A 29 -21.54 14.71 -6.74
N VAL A 30 -21.99 15.93 -6.44
CA VAL A 30 -23.39 16.28 -6.16
C VAL A 30 -24.07 16.61 -7.49
N ALA A 31 -25.06 15.81 -7.91
CA ALA A 31 -25.84 16.10 -9.11
C ALA A 31 -27.07 16.96 -8.75
N ARG A 32 -27.15 18.19 -9.27
CA ARG A 32 -28.41 18.95 -9.36
C ARG A 32 -29.17 18.47 -10.59
N TRP A 33 -30.38 17.93 -10.38
CA TRP A 33 -31.29 17.60 -11.47
C TRP A 33 -31.80 18.88 -12.14
N LYS A 34 -31.66 18.96 -13.46
CA LYS A 34 -32.48 19.81 -14.32
C LYS A 34 -33.14 18.90 -15.36
N ASP A 35 -34.46 18.80 -15.21
CA ASP A 35 -35.53 18.65 -16.20
C ASP A 35 -35.24 17.86 -17.49
N VAL A 36 -35.80 16.66 -17.57
CA VAL A 36 -36.20 16.00 -18.83
C VAL A 36 -37.72 15.79 -18.76
N PRO A 37 -38.50 16.14 -19.80
CA PRO A 37 -39.97 16.18 -19.71
C PRO A 37 -40.59 14.78 -19.69
N ALA A 38 -41.73 14.69 -19.00
CA ALA A 38 -42.55 13.50 -18.87
C ALA A 38 -43.35 13.24 -20.15
N GLU A 39 -43.34 12.00 -20.66
CA GLU A 39 -44.44 11.48 -21.46
C GLU A 39 -44.81 10.06 -21.04
N ASN A 40 -46.13 9.91 -20.89
CA ASN A 40 -46.85 8.75 -20.36
C ASN A 40 -46.84 7.57 -21.34
N CYS A 41 -46.76 6.35 -20.81
CA CYS A 41 -47.65 5.26 -21.23
C CYS A 41 -47.88 4.30 -20.05
N ARG A 42 -49.17 4.19 -19.68
CA ARG A 42 -49.71 3.31 -18.63
C ARG A 42 -49.63 1.85 -19.07
N GLY A 43 -49.44 0.93 -18.12
CA GLY A 43 -49.68 -0.49 -18.35
C GLY A 43 -49.33 -1.40 -17.17
N LEU A 44 -50.38 -1.71 -16.38
CA LEU A 44 -50.63 -3.00 -15.73
C LEU A 44 -49.91 -3.35 -14.41
N TYR A 45 -50.71 -3.23 -13.33
CA TYR A 45 -50.93 -4.16 -12.22
C TYR A 45 -49.74 -4.85 -11.53
N ASP A 46 -49.66 -4.55 -10.22
CA ASP A 46 -49.48 -5.47 -9.10
C ASP A 46 -48.60 -6.69 -9.33
N PHE A 47 -47.41 -6.72 -8.70
CA PHE A 47 -46.98 -7.90 -7.94
C PHE A 47 -45.93 -7.48 -6.89
N HIS A 48 -46.33 -7.61 -5.62
CA HIS A 48 -45.45 -7.66 -4.47
C HIS A 48 -44.99 -9.13 -4.33
N PRO A 49 -43.70 -9.49 -4.53
CA PRO A 49 -43.27 -10.85 -4.23
C PRO A 49 -42.89 -10.91 -2.75
N GLN A 50 -43.75 -11.54 -1.97
CA GLN A 50 -43.42 -12.08 -0.65
C GLN A 50 -42.27 -13.09 -0.79
N LEU A 51 -41.30 -13.01 0.12
CA LEU A 51 -40.23 -14.00 0.28
C LEU A 51 -40.83 -15.37 0.54
N LYS A 52 -40.63 -16.33 -0.38
CA LYS A 52 -40.93 -17.75 -0.14
C LYS A 52 -39.75 -18.43 0.55
N PRO A 53 -40.01 -19.45 1.41
CA PRO A 53 -38.96 -20.21 2.08
C PRO A 53 -38.16 -21.05 1.09
N ASP A 54 -36.89 -21.24 1.46
CA ASP A 54 -35.83 -21.98 0.79
C ASP A 54 -36.29 -23.29 0.12
N VAL A 55 -36.23 -23.32 -1.21
CA VAL A 55 -36.34 -24.56 -2.00
C VAL A 55 -34.91 -25.03 -2.23
N GLY A 56 -34.50 -26.00 -1.42
CA GLY A 56 -33.16 -26.58 -1.43
C GLY A 56 -32.69 -26.94 -2.85
N PHE A 57 -31.53 -26.39 -3.22
CA PHE A 57 -30.92 -26.68 -4.51
C PHE A 57 -30.55 -28.17 -4.59
N GLY A 58 -31.20 -28.86 -5.53
CA GLY A 58 -30.96 -30.25 -5.85
C GLY A 58 -29.48 -30.56 -6.08
N LYS A 59 -29.07 -31.74 -5.61
CA LYS A 59 -27.71 -32.27 -5.65
C LYS A 59 -27.25 -32.45 -7.10
N LEU A 60 -26.56 -31.45 -7.66
CA LEU A 60 -25.90 -31.59 -8.96
C LEU A 60 -24.69 -32.51 -8.81
N SER A 61 -24.68 -33.59 -9.62
CA SER A 61 -23.66 -34.63 -9.58
C SER A 61 -22.27 -34.07 -9.89
N SER A 62 -21.33 -34.31 -8.98
CA SER A 62 -19.96 -33.83 -9.11
C SER A 62 -19.14 -34.82 -9.94
N ARG A 63 -18.85 -34.48 -11.21
CA ARG A 63 -17.66 -35.03 -11.88
C ARG A 63 -16.45 -34.22 -11.42
N VAL A 64 -15.58 -34.87 -10.67
CA VAL A 64 -14.33 -34.31 -10.15
C VAL A 64 -13.39 -34.03 -11.32
N TYR A 65 -13.25 -32.76 -11.69
CA TYR A 65 -12.18 -32.31 -12.56
C TYR A 65 -11.11 -31.62 -11.72
N LYS A 66 -9.85 -32.02 -11.90
CA LYS A 66 -8.68 -31.39 -11.28
C LYS A 66 -8.66 -29.91 -11.67
N SER A 67 -8.88 -29.03 -10.68
CA SER A 67 -8.69 -27.59 -10.81
C SER A 67 -7.23 -27.34 -11.19
N ARG A 68 -7.00 -26.82 -12.40
CA ARG A 68 -5.70 -26.27 -12.80
C ARG A 68 -5.61 -24.90 -12.12
N SER A 69 -4.59 -24.70 -11.29
CA SER A 69 -4.23 -23.41 -10.69
C SER A 69 -4.44 -22.29 -11.70
N GLU A 70 -5.30 -21.31 -11.38
CA GLU A 70 -5.46 -20.13 -12.22
C GLU A 70 -4.11 -19.42 -12.36
N THR A 71 -3.71 -19.16 -13.61
CA THR A 71 -2.48 -18.41 -13.90
C THR A 71 -2.75 -16.94 -13.65
N LYS A 72 -2.27 -16.41 -12.52
CA LYS A 72 -2.30 -14.97 -12.22
C LYS A 72 -1.29 -14.24 -13.12
N ARG A 73 -1.62 -12.99 -13.51
CA ARG A 73 -0.74 -12.13 -14.33
C ARG A 73 -0.32 -10.93 -13.50
N TYR A 74 0.97 -10.63 -13.51
CA TYR A 74 1.54 -9.50 -12.78
C TYR A 74 2.20 -8.51 -13.75
N VAL A 75 2.11 -7.22 -13.45
CA VAL A 75 2.88 -6.20 -14.17
C VAL A 75 4.31 -6.23 -13.62
N THR A 76 5.25 -6.69 -14.44
CA THR A 76 6.68 -6.75 -14.10
C THR A 76 7.52 -5.74 -14.89
N SER A 77 7.03 -5.28 -16.04
CA SER A 77 7.75 -4.31 -16.89
C SER A 77 7.50 -2.87 -16.45
N PRO A 78 8.55 -2.09 -16.13
CA PRO A 78 8.42 -0.66 -15.81
C PRO A 78 7.76 0.14 -16.95
N ARG A 79 8.10 -0.15 -18.21
CA ARG A 79 7.53 0.52 -19.39
C ARG A 79 6.02 0.34 -19.48
N VAL A 80 5.52 -0.85 -19.14
CA VAL A 80 4.08 -1.12 -19.10
C VAL A 80 3.42 -0.34 -17.96
N ALA A 81 4.02 -0.35 -16.76
CA ALA A 81 3.52 0.39 -15.62
C ALA A 81 3.42 1.91 -15.90
N GLU A 82 4.45 2.51 -16.48
CA GLU A 82 4.46 3.92 -16.90
C GLU A 82 3.37 4.22 -17.93
N THR A 83 3.14 3.29 -18.86
CA THR A 83 2.08 3.43 -19.87
C THR A 83 0.70 3.45 -19.22
N VAL A 84 0.44 2.54 -18.27
CA VAL A 84 -0.80 2.54 -17.49
C VAL A 84 -0.96 3.85 -16.71
N VAL A 85 0.10 4.34 -16.06
CA VAL A 85 0.08 5.63 -15.33
C VAL A 85 -0.26 6.78 -16.27
N ARG A 86 0.35 6.86 -17.46
CA ARG A 86 0.06 7.89 -18.48
C ARG A 86 -1.40 7.85 -18.92
N MET A 87 -1.96 6.67 -19.16
CA MET A 87 -3.37 6.49 -19.53
C MET A 87 -4.32 6.95 -18.42
N LEU A 88 -3.94 6.74 -17.16
CA LEU A 88 -4.73 7.19 -16.02
C LEU A 88 -4.62 8.71 -15.81
N ARG A 89 -3.46 9.34 -16.10
CA ARG A 89 -3.21 10.79 -15.91
C ARG A 89 -4.20 11.69 -16.65
N GLY A 90 -4.57 11.36 -17.90
CA GLY A 90 -5.52 12.15 -18.69
C GLY A 90 -6.92 12.26 -18.11
N LYS A 91 -7.22 11.50 -17.04
CA LYS A 91 -8.53 11.47 -16.36
C LYS A 91 -8.48 11.95 -14.90
N ARG A 92 -7.32 12.43 -14.40
CA ARG A 92 -7.14 12.66 -12.96
C ARG A 92 -7.51 14.06 -12.49
N LYS A 93 -8.17 14.12 -11.34
CA LYS A 93 -8.14 15.27 -10.42
C LYS A 93 -7.04 15.05 -9.39
N ALA A 94 -6.48 16.13 -8.84
CA ALA A 94 -5.46 16.06 -7.80
C ALA A 94 -5.93 15.21 -6.61
N GLY A 95 -5.12 14.24 -6.17
CA GLY A 95 -5.42 13.39 -5.00
C GLY A 95 -6.31 12.17 -5.25
N GLN A 96 -6.51 11.75 -6.52
CA GLN A 96 -7.31 10.57 -6.85
C GLN A 96 -6.81 9.27 -6.18
N LEU A 97 -7.76 8.51 -5.63
CA LEU A 97 -7.57 7.20 -5.03
C LEU A 97 -7.69 6.10 -6.10
N ILE A 98 -6.74 5.17 -6.13
CA ILE A 98 -6.68 4.06 -7.08
C ILE A 98 -6.71 2.75 -6.31
N LEU A 99 -7.65 1.87 -6.64
CA LEU A 99 -7.66 0.49 -6.16
C LEU A 99 -6.89 -0.39 -7.14
N GLU A 100 -5.78 -0.97 -6.70
CA GLU A 100 -4.97 -1.92 -7.44
C GLU A 100 -5.25 -3.34 -6.92
N CYS A 101 -5.66 -4.23 -7.82
CA CYS A 101 -5.93 -5.63 -7.49
C CYS A 101 -4.74 -6.50 -7.88
N ASN A 102 -4.26 -7.32 -6.95
CA ASN A 102 -3.10 -8.20 -7.09
C ASN A 102 -1.84 -7.46 -7.57
N PRO A 103 -1.32 -6.52 -6.76
CA PRO A 103 -0.12 -5.76 -7.13
C PRO A 103 1.11 -6.66 -7.40
N GLY A 104 1.16 -7.85 -6.76
CA GLY A 104 2.25 -8.79 -6.90
C GLY A 104 3.59 -8.17 -6.54
N PRO A 105 4.59 -8.18 -7.44
CA PRO A 105 5.87 -7.51 -7.23
C PRO A 105 5.80 -5.99 -7.00
N GLY A 106 4.65 -5.36 -7.31
CA GLY A 106 4.42 -3.94 -7.00
C GLY A 106 5.05 -2.95 -7.99
N VAL A 107 5.43 -3.37 -9.20
CA VAL A 107 5.99 -2.47 -10.23
C VAL A 107 4.97 -1.41 -10.63
N LEU A 108 3.71 -1.80 -10.83
CA LEU A 108 2.63 -0.86 -11.10
C LEU A 108 2.34 0.02 -9.88
N THR A 109 2.25 -0.56 -8.67
CA THR A 109 2.10 0.19 -7.41
C THR A 109 3.14 1.29 -7.29
N ARG A 110 4.42 0.99 -7.55
CA ARG A 110 5.52 1.96 -7.50
C ARG A 110 5.31 3.10 -8.49
N ALA A 111 4.97 2.78 -9.74
CA ALA A 111 4.73 3.79 -10.77
C ALA A 111 3.52 4.69 -10.44
N LEU A 112 2.47 4.11 -9.84
CA LEU A 112 1.30 4.85 -9.37
C LEU A 112 1.68 5.81 -8.24
N LEU A 113 2.43 5.34 -7.23
CA LEU A 113 2.89 6.19 -6.12
C LEU A 113 3.83 7.31 -6.58
N ALA A 114 4.79 7.00 -7.47
CA ALA A 114 5.69 7.99 -8.07
C ALA A 114 4.94 9.07 -8.87
N SER A 115 3.75 8.74 -9.39
CA SER A 115 2.87 9.72 -10.03
C SER A 115 2.05 10.59 -9.05
N GLY A 116 2.27 10.44 -7.75
CA GLY A 116 1.55 11.14 -6.67
C GLY A 116 0.16 10.57 -6.37
N ALA A 117 -0.16 9.37 -6.88
CA ALA A 117 -1.46 8.75 -6.62
C ALA A 117 -1.53 8.17 -5.21
N ARG A 118 -2.74 8.15 -4.65
CA ARG A 118 -3.05 7.36 -3.46
C ARG A 118 -3.50 5.98 -3.91
N VAL A 119 -2.89 4.93 -3.39
CA VAL A 119 -3.18 3.56 -3.83
C VAL A 119 -3.77 2.76 -2.67
N ILE A 120 -4.83 2.01 -2.92
CA ILE A 120 -5.25 0.89 -2.08
C ILE A 120 -4.90 -0.36 -2.87
N ALA A 121 -4.05 -1.21 -2.33
CA ALA A 121 -3.67 -2.47 -2.91
C ALA A 121 -4.45 -3.61 -2.23
N LEU A 122 -5.06 -4.48 -3.03
CA LEU A 122 -5.70 -5.72 -2.60
C LEU A 122 -4.85 -6.90 -3.08
N GLU A 123 -4.12 -7.55 -2.17
CA GLU A 123 -3.26 -8.69 -2.50
C GLU A 123 -3.89 -10.00 -2.03
N SER A 124 -4.10 -10.92 -2.98
CA SER A 124 -4.65 -12.27 -2.76
C SER A 124 -3.60 -13.37 -2.75
N ASP A 125 -2.43 -13.11 -3.31
CA ASP A 125 -1.35 -14.08 -3.39
C ASP A 125 -0.46 -13.99 -2.15
N LYS A 126 -0.53 -15.05 -1.35
CA LYS A 126 0.23 -15.20 -0.10
C LYS A 126 1.73 -15.01 -0.25
N HIS A 127 2.30 -15.20 -1.44
CA HIS A 127 3.74 -15.03 -1.67
C HIS A 127 4.18 -13.57 -1.54
N PHE A 128 3.29 -12.60 -1.77
CA PHE A 128 3.61 -11.17 -1.69
C PHE A 128 3.26 -10.54 -0.34
N LEU A 129 2.47 -11.23 0.50
CA LEU A 129 2.11 -10.75 1.84
C LEU A 129 3.31 -10.55 2.79
N PRO A 130 4.35 -11.42 2.81
CA PRO A 130 5.52 -11.18 3.65
C PRO A 130 6.22 -9.86 3.33
N GLY A 131 6.32 -9.47 2.06
CA GLY A 131 6.88 -8.18 1.66
C GLY A 131 6.09 -7.01 2.24
N LEU A 132 4.76 -7.11 2.22
CA LEU A 132 3.86 -6.10 2.78
C LEU A 132 3.96 -6.02 4.31
N LYS A 133 4.08 -7.16 5.00
CA LYS A 133 4.32 -7.21 6.46
C LYS A 133 5.67 -6.58 6.82
N LYS A 134 6.72 -6.83 6.04
CA LYS A 134 8.02 -6.19 6.23
C LYS A 134 7.92 -4.66 6.06
N LEU A 135 7.16 -4.18 5.08
CA LEU A 135 7.02 -2.75 4.82
C LEU A 135 6.34 -1.99 5.99
N THR A 136 5.45 -2.67 6.70
CA THR A 136 4.72 -2.14 7.88
C THR A 136 5.39 -2.49 9.22
N ALA A 137 6.51 -3.22 9.19
CA ALA A 137 7.22 -3.60 10.40
C ALA A 137 7.86 -2.39 11.08
N ASN A 138 8.02 -2.50 12.40
CA ASN A 138 8.47 -1.46 13.29
C ASN A 138 9.22 -2.09 14.47
N PRO A 139 9.74 -1.30 15.43
CA PRO A 139 10.41 -1.85 16.63
C PRO A 139 9.59 -2.88 17.43
N GLN A 140 8.26 -2.86 17.37
CA GLN A 140 7.41 -3.88 18.01
C GLN A 140 7.41 -5.23 17.29
N THR A 141 7.82 -5.24 16.02
CA THR A 141 7.91 -6.45 15.17
C THR A 141 9.33 -6.62 14.63
N PRO A 142 10.34 -6.72 15.51
CA PRO A 142 11.74 -6.58 15.14
C PRO A 142 12.17 -7.65 14.13
N GLY A 143 11.60 -8.86 14.18
CA GLY A 143 11.90 -9.95 13.23
C GLY A 143 11.65 -9.60 11.76
N LEU A 144 10.76 -8.65 11.48
CA LEU A 144 10.42 -8.21 10.12
C LEU A 144 10.94 -6.80 9.81
N TYR A 145 11.43 -6.08 10.82
CA TYR A 145 11.88 -4.70 10.70
C TYR A 145 13.24 -4.60 10.02
N GLN A 146 13.28 -3.90 8.88
CA GLN A 146 14.44 -3.77 8.01
C GLN A 146 14.54 -2.34 7.47
N SER A 147 15.65 -2.00 6.80
CA SER A 147 15.85 -0.68 6.18
C SER A 147 14.70 -0.29 5.24
N LEU A 148 14.19 -1.24 4.45
CA LEU A 148 13.03 -1.02 3.58
C LEU A 148 11.74 -0.68 4.33
N SER A 149 11.58 -1.14 5.58
CA SER A 149 10.45 -0.76 6.44
C SER A 149 10.51 0.74 6.75
N VAL A 150 11.70 1.22 7.12
CA VAL A 150 11.96 2.64 7.41
C VAL A 150 11.78 3.50 6.17
N LEU A 151 12.37 3.10 5.05
CA LEU A 151 12.25 3.80 3.77
C LEU A 151 10.79 3.89 3.31
N GLY A 152 10.07 2.78 3.37
CA GLY A 152 8.67 2.71 2.98
C GLY A 152 7.77 3.63 3.82
N GLN A 153 7.92 3.58 5.15
CA GLN A 153 7.13 4.40 6.07
C GLN A 153 7.52 5.89 6.04
N THR A 154 8.78 6.18 5.75
CA THR A 154 9.25 7.56 5.53
C THR A 154 8.64 8.13 4.24
N ALA A 155 8.62 7.35 3.17
CA ALA A 155 8.10 7.81 1.88
C ALA A 155 6.56 7.83 1.80
N CYS A 156 5.88 6.93 2.52
CA CYS A 156 4.44 6.74 2.43
C CYS A 156 3.79 6.51 3.80
N ALA A 157 2.61 7.08 4.00
CA ALA A 157 1.71 6.64 5.05
C ALA A 157 1.11 5.29 4.62
N ILE A 158 1.48 4.23 5.34
CA ILE A 158 1.05 2.85 5.08
C ILE A 158 0.00 2.46 6.11
N LYS A 159 -1.20 2.08 5.66
CA LYS A 159 -2.27 1.62 6.54
C LYS A 159 -2.78 0.27 6.07
N VAL A 160 -2.71 -0.74 6.94
CA VAL A 160 -3.44 -2.00 6.71
C VAL A 160 -4.89 -1.74 7.07
N LEU A 161 -5.75 -1.67 6.05
CA LEU A 161 -7.18 -1.39 6.22
C LEU A 161 -7.91 -2.63 6.73
N CYS A 162 -7.53 -3.80 6.21
CA CYS A 162 -8.20 -5.05 6.52
C CYS A 162 -7.30 -6.25 6.19
N THR A 163 -7.41 -7.30 6.99
CA THR A 163 -6.83 -8.61 6.72
C THR A 163 -7.96 -9.62 6.86
N GLU A 164 -8.50 -10.10 5.75
CA GLU A 164 -9.58 -11.08 5.75
C GLU A 164 -9.04 -12.46 5.38
N PRO A 165 -9.40 -13.54 6.08
CA PRO A 165 -9.08 -14.87 5.62
C PRO A 165 -9.81 -15.18 4.30
N THR A 166 -9.14 -15.85 3.38
CA THR A 166 -9.69 -16.23 2.08
C THR A 166 -10.90 -17.16 2.22
N SER A 167 -11.06 -17.85 3.36
CA SER A 167 -12.26 -18.61 3.71
C SER A 167 -13.51 -17.76 3.86
N SER A 168 -13.40 -16.44 4.07
CA SER A 168 -14.52 -15.50 4.05
C SER A 168 -15.08 -15.27 2.64
N PHE A 169 -14.42 -15.79 1.59
CA PHE A 169 -14.80 -15.58 0.19
C PHE A 169 -15.12 -16.90 -0.51
N ASP A 170 -16.24 -16.92 -1.24
CA ASP A 170 -16.57 -18.04 -2.12
C ASP A 170 -15.60 -18.13 -3.30
N ALA A 171 -14.96 -19.29 -3.47
CA ALA A 171 -14.11 -19.57 -4.61
C ALA A 171 -14.94 -20.20 -5.74
N TYR A 172 -14.86 -19.62 -6.94
CA TYR A 172 -15.50 -20.18 -8.13
C TYR A 172 -14.43 -20.63 -9.12
N THR A 173 -14.60 -21.83 -9.68
CA THR A 173 -13.78 -22.33 -10.78
C THR A 173 -13.93 -21.43 -12.02
N VAL A 174 -12.99 -21.55 -12.96
CA VAL A 174 -13.05 -20.92 -14.31
C VAL A 174 -14.37 -21.23 -15.05
N LYS A 175 -15.06 -22.33 -14.70
CA LYS A 175 -16.37 -22.71 -15.26
C LYS A 175 -17.57 -22.15 -14.49
N GLY A 176 -17.35 -21.28 -13.50
CA GLY A 176 -18.38 -20.69 -12.66
C GLY A 176 -18.98 -21.63 -11.62
N GLN A 177 -18.38 -22.81 -11.39
CA GLN A 177 -18.83 -23.74 -10.34
C GLN A 177 -18.15 -23.42 -9.02
N LEU A 178 -18.92 -23.40 -7.93
CA LEU A 178 -18.40 -23.21 -6.56
C LEU A 178 -17.38 -24.32 -6.24
N GLU A 179 -16.16 -23.93 -5.90
CA GLU A 179 -15.13 -24.87 -5.44
C GLU A 179 -15.50 -25.35 -4.03
N LYS A 180 -15.82 -26.64 -3.91
CA LYS A 180 -15.96 -27.26 -2.58
C LYS A 180 -14.58 -27.30 -1.93
N GLN A 181 -14.41 -26.56 -0.83
CA GLN A 181 -13.19 -26.59 -0.03
C GLN A 181 -12.86 -28.03 0.33
N ARG A 182 -11.74 -28.53 -0.21
CA ARG A 182 -11.17 -29.80 0.26
C ARG A 182 -10.50 -29.48 1.59
N HIS A 183 -10.94 -30.20 2.63
CA HIS A 183 -10.35 -30.21 3.96
C HIS A 183 -8.91 -30.74 3.91
N ARG A 184 -8.01 -29.94 3.35
CA ARG A 184 -6.57 -30.12 3.38
C ARG A 184 -6.06 -28.92 4.13
N GLU A 185 -5.25 -29.16 5.17
CA GLU A 185 -4.55 -28.18 6.01
C GLU A 185 -3.83 -27.14 5.13
N SER A 186 -4.59 -26.21 4.58
CA SER A 186 -4.12 -25.16 3.70
C SER A 186 -3.98 -23.98 4.61
N LEU A 187 -2.73 -23.73 5.02
CA LEU A 187 -2.28 -22.52 5.70
C LEU A 187 -3.21 -21.37 5.37
N GLU A 188 -3.94 -20.88 6.38
CA GLU A 188 -4.92 -19.81 6.25
C GLU A 188 -4.35 -18.70 5.36
N GLN A 189 -4.92 -18.56 4.17
CA GLN A 189 -4.53 -17.52 3.24
C GLN A 189 -5.31 -16.29 3.64
N ASN A 190 -4.66 -15.13 3.74
CA ASN A 190 -5.33 -13.89 4.04
C ASN A 190 -5.24 -12.95 2.82
N LEU A 191 -6.32 -12.23 2.57
CA LEU A 191 -6.38 -11.08 1.68
C LEU A 191 -6.02 -9.83 2.48
N CYS A 192 -5.01 -9.09 2.03
CA CYS A 192 -4.61 -7.84 2.68
C CYS A 192 -5.04 -6.64 1.85
N PHE A 193 -5.75 -5.71 2.50
CA PHE A 193 -6.08 -4.39 1.98
C PHE A 193 -5.10 -3.39 2.59
N ILE A 194 -4.27 -2.78 1.76
CA ILE A 194 -3.24 -1.84 2.23
C ILE A 194 -3.37 -0.53 1.47
N GLN A 195 -3.53 0.56 2.19
CA GLN A 195 -3.48 1.89 1.64
C GLN A 195 -2.05 2.42 1.72
N LEU A 196 -1.52 2.86 0.58
CA LEU A 196 -0.24 3.53 0.41
C LEU A 196 -0.51 4.97 -0.04
N THR A 197 -0.12 5.94 0.79
CA THR A 197 -0.30 7.37 0.51
C THR A 197 1.05 8.07 0.57
N PRO A 198 1.61 8.53 -0.57
CA PRO A 198 2.89 9.25 -0.57
C PRO A 198 2.83 10.50 0.31
N HIS A 199 3.87 10.72 1.12
CA HIS A 199 4.01 11.95 1.89
C HIS A 199 4.39 13.10 0.95
N ARG A 200 3.56 14.16 0.93
CA ARG A 200 3.80 15.34 0.07
C ARG A 200 5.02 16.16 0.50
N ASN A 201 5.43 16.00 1.75
CA ASN A 201 6.47 16.80 2.40
C ASN A 201 7.76 15.99 2.60
N LEU A 202 7.92 14.86 1.88
CA LEU A 202 9.10 14.00 2.01
C LEU A 202 10.40 14.75 1.69
N PHE A 203 10.36 15.63 0.69
CA PHE A 203 11.51 16.36 0.17
C PHE A 203 11.47 17.86 0.43
N THR A 204 10.68 18.30 1.42
CA THR A 204 10.49 19.74 1.71
C THR A 204 11.36 20.23 2.87
N GLY A 205 12.19 19.37 3.46
CA GLY A 205 13.07 19.68 4.58
C GLY A 205 14.52 19.38 4.24
N THR A 206 15.26 18.81 5.20
CA THR A 206 16.68 18.47 5.04
C THR A 206 16.91 17.26 4.14
N LEU A 207 15.96 16.34 4.08
CA LEU A 207 15.94 15.28 3.07
C LEU A 207 15.47 15.88 1.74
N THR A 208 16.29 15.74 0.70
CA THR A 208 16.07 16.30 -0.64
C THR A 208 16.28 15.23 -1.71
N PRO A 209 15.86 15.49 -2.96
CA PRO A 209 16.16 14.59 -4.07
C PRO A 209 17.65 14.52 -4.44
N PHE A 210 18.52 15.30 -3.80
CA PHE A 210 19.96 15.35 -4.07
C PHE A 210 20.82 14.67 -2.99
N ASN A 211 20.24 14.33 -1.83
CA ASN A 211 20.96 13.67 -0.72
C ASN A 211 20.22 12.43 -0.18
N TYR A 212 19.23 11.90 -0.92
CA TYR A 212 18.46 10.74 -0.48
C TYR A 212 19.29 9.45 -0.48
N ASP A 213 20.29 9.38 -1.34
CA ASP A 213 21.29 8.31 -1.44
C ASP A 213 22.11 8.21 -0.15
N VAL A 214 22.51 9.33 0.43
CA VAL A 214 23.19 9.38 1.74
C VAL A 214 22.27 8.84 2.85
N PHE A 215 20.99 9.22 2.83
CA PHE A 215 20.00 8.66 3.77
C PHE A 215 19.83 7.14 3.59
N PHE A 216 19.82 6.66 2.35
CA PHE A 216 19.71 5.23 2.04
C PHE A 216 20.93 4.47 2.53
N HIS A 217 22.12 5.03 2.30
CA HIS A 217 23.38 4.50 2.79
C HIS A 217 23.39 4.41 4.32
N MET A 218 23.04 5.48 5.01
CA MET A 218 22.92 5.52 6.47
C MET A 218 22.02 4.39 6.99
N LEU A 219 20.82 4.23 6.42
CA LEU A 219 19.90 3.16 6.81
C LEU A 219 20.48 1.77 6.53
N ARG A 220 21.10 1.55 5.38
CA ARG A 220 21.73 0.26 5.06
C ARG A 220 22.81 -0.09 6.10
N GLN A 221 23.71 0.84 6.40
CA GLN A 221 24.79 0.64 7.38
C GLN A 221 24.27 0.35 8.79
N CYS A 222 23.27 1.12 9.26
CA CYS A 222 22.62 0.88 10.55
C CYS A 222 22.04 -0.56 10.61
N PHE A 223 21.35 -1.00 9.56
CA PHE A 223 20.68 -2.30 9.57
C PHE A 223 21.63 -3.49 9.33
N MET A 224 22.89 -3.29 8.91
CA MET A 224 23.91 -4.37 8.84
C MET A 224 24.16 -5.01 10.20
N LYS A 225 24.20 -4.20 11.27
CA LYS A 225 24.29 -4.67 12.67
C LYS A 225 23.12 -4.15 13.48
N ARG A 226 21.88 -4.40 13.01
CA ARG A 226 20.65 -3.86 13.62
C ARG A 226 20.46 -4.07 15.13
N ASN A 227 21.14 -5.05 15.73
CA ASN A 227 21.07 -5.32 17.18
C ASN A 227 22.14 -4.56 17.99
N ALA A 228 23.10 -3.91 17.33
CA ALA A 228 24.14 -3.10 17.97
C ALA A 228 23.57 -1.73 18.37
N LYS A 229 24.32 -1.03 19.25
CA LYS A 229 23.93 0.29 19.73
C LYS A 229 24.19 1.32 18.63
N LEU A 230 23.30 2.30 18.49
CA LEU A 230 23.47 3.37 17.50
C LEU A 230 24.82 4.09 17.69
N ILE A 231 25.24 4.31 18.94
CA ILE A 231 26.51 4.98 19.25
C ILE A 231 27.73 4.30 18.61
N ASP A 232 27.68 2.99 18.42
CA ASP A 232 28.78 2.21 17.82
C ASP A 232 28.80 2.36 16.29
N HIS A 233 27.68 2.74 15.68
CA HIS A 233 27.55 2.98 14.24
C HIS A 233 27.92 4.41 13.83
N LEU A 234 27.65 5.40 14.68
CA LEU A 234 27.82 6.81 14.34
C LEU A 234 29.25 7.18 13.86
N PRO A 235 30.34 6.67 14.48
CA PRO A 235 31.70 6.97 14.02
C PRO A 235 32.02 6.48 12.61
N SER A 236 31.28 5.48 12.10
CA SER A 236 31.41 5.02 10.70
C SER A 236 30.52 5.79 9.73
N LEU A 237 29.58 6.58 10.23
CA LEU A 237 28.62 7.33 9.42
C LEU A 237 29.01 8.80 9.30
N SER A 238 29.55 9.40 10.36
CA SER A 238 29.80 10.84 10.45
C SER A 238 31.00 11.10 11.39
N PRO A 239 31.84 12.12 11.10
CA PRO A 239 32.91 12.53 12.01
C PRO A 239 32.39 13.30 13.25
N ILE A 240 31.13 13.71 13.26
CA ILE A 240 30.51 14.46 14.37
C ILE A 240 30.44 13.58 15.64
N ASP A 241 30.63 14.19 16.81
CA ASP A 241 30.57 13.49 18.09
C ASP A 241 29.26 12.71 18.27
N ALA A 242 29.39 11.40 18.46
CA ALA A 242 28.26 10.48 18.57
C ALA A 242 27.37 10.79 19.79
N VAL A 243 27.96 11.25 20.91
CA VAL A 243 27.21 11.59 22.13
C VAL A 243 26.38 12.86 21.90
N TYR A 244 26.93 13.84 21.19
CA TYR A 244 26.21 15.03 20.76
C TYR A 244 25.01 14.67 19.88
N ILE A 245 25.19 13.85 18.84
CA ILE A 245 24.09 13.42 17.95
C ILE A 245 22.97 12.76 18.77
N LEU A 246 23.31 11.80 19.64
CA LEU A 246 22.32 11.09 20.47
C LEU A 246 21.54 12.04 21.38
N LYS A 247 22.21 13.05 21.93
CA LYS A 247 21.57 14.09 22.75
C LYS A 247 20.57 14.91 21.92
N GLN A 248 20.91 15.27 20.69
CA GLN A 248 20.03 16.03 19.80
C GLN A 248 18.78 15.23 19.40
N ILE A 249 18.95 13.95 19.04
CA ILE A 249 17.81 13.08 18.69
C ILE A 249 17.06 12.54 19.92
N LYS A 250 17.46 12.95 21.13
CA LYS A 250 16.84 12.57 22.41
C LYS A 250 16.81 11.05 22.62
N LYS A 251 17.90 10.36 22.31
CA LYS A 251 18.05 8.90 22.52
C LYS A 251 19.11 8.59 23.57
N PRO A 252 18.91 7.53 24.38
CA PRO A 252 19.90 7.10 25.35
C PRO A 252 21.08 6.41 24.66
N LYS A 253 22.22 6.31 25.36
CA LYS A 253 23.48 5.74 24.82
C LYS A 253 23.40 4.26 24.47
N ASP A 254 22.47 3.54 25.08
CA ASP A 254 22.24 2.11 24.89
C ASP A 254 21.15 1.79 23.85
N VAL A 255 20.59 2.81 23.18
CA VAL A 255 19.60 2.60 22.11
C VAL A 255 20.18 1.70 21.03
N ARG A 256 19.45 0.64 20.67
CA ARG A 256 19.81 -0.22 19.53
C ARG A 256 19.13 0.28 18.27
N VAL A 257 19.75 0.02 17.13
CA VAL A 257 19.21 0.40 15.82
C VAL A 257 17.79 -0.15 15.61
N VAL A 258 17.55 -1.42 15.95
CA VAL A 258 16.25 -2.08 15.77
C VAL A 258 15.14 -1.46 16.63
N ASP A 259 15.48 -0.74 17.70
CA ASP A 259 14.53 -0.10 18.60
C ASP A 259 14.11 1.32 18.14
N MET A 260 14.76 1.85 17.10
CA MET A 260 14.47 3.17 16.53
C MET A 260 13.31 3.13 15.54
N TYR A 261 12.41 4.11 15.60
CA TYR A 261 11.30 4.27 14.65
C TYR A 261 11.74 5.02 13.40
N PRO A 262 10.99 4.96 12.28
CA PRO A 262 11.31 5.69 11.07
C PRO A 262 11.57 7.18 11.29
N GLU A 263 10.81 7.82 12.17
CA GLU A 263 10.96 9.24 12.52
C GLU A 263 12.27 9.51 13.27
N ASP A 264 12.78 8.54 14.03
CA ASP A 264 14.06 8.68 14.72
C ASP A 264 15.23 8.67 13.73
N PHE A 265 15.13 7.87 12.66
CA PHE A 265 16.12 7.88 11.58
C PHE A 265 16.07 9.16 10.75
N GLN A 266 14.87 9.70 10.51
CA GLN A 266 14.74 11.01 9.86
C GLN A 266 15.41 12.10 10.70
N ARG A 267 15.11 12.16 12.00
CA ARG A 267 15.77 13.12 12.91
C ARG A 267 17.28 12.93 12.98
N LEU A 268 17.77 11.69 12.96
CA LEU A 268 19.20 11.39 12.92
C LEU A 268 19.85 11.99 11.67
N PHE A 269 19.26 11.75 10.49
CA PHE A 269 19.75 12.30 9.24
C PHE A 269 19.73 13.83 9.25
N GLU A 270 18.59 14.43 9.64
CA GLU A 270 18.42 15.88 9.74
C GLU A 270 19.42 16.51 10.72
N THR A 271 19.72 15.85 11.84
CA THR A 271 20.68 16.35 12.84
C THR A 271 22.10 16.42 12.28
N ILE A 272 22.52 15.38 11.54
CA ILE A 272 23.87 15.34 10.95
C ILE A 272 23.95 16.36 9.81
N GLU A 273 22.93 16.42 8.95
CA GLU A 273 22.87 17.37 7.83
C GLU A 273 22.81 18.84 8.28
N CYS A 274 22.08 19.15 9.36
CA CYS A 274 21.97 20.52 9.88
C CYS A 274 23.13 20.93 10.80
N SER A 275 24.16 20.10 10.97
CA SER A 275 25.32 20.46 11.77
C SER A 275 26.13 21.60 11.12
N GLU A 276 26.71 22.46 11.96
CA GLU A 276 27.49 23.64 11.55
C GLU A 276 28.92 23.30 11.08
N ASP A 277 29.31 22.02 11.07
CA ASP A 277 30.66 21.61 10.68
C ASP A 277 30.77 21.50 9.15
N ASP A 278 31.42 22.48 8.52
CA ASP A 278 31.40 22.71 7.07
C ASP A 278 32.38 21.82 6.27
N THR A 279 33.22 21.02 6.92
CA THR A 279 34.30 20.30 6.22
C THR A 279 33.90 18.91 5.70
N CYS A 280 33.09 18.15 6.44
CA CYS A 280 32.54 16.86 6.02
C CYS A 280 31.49 16.35 7.02
N LYS A 281 30.23 16.17 6.59
CA LYS A 281 29.14 15.72 7.48
C LYS A 281 28.97 14.20 7.50
N TRP A 282 29.31 13.54 6.40
CA TRP A 282 29.09 12.11 6.18
C TRP A 282 30.34 11.42 5.67
N LEU A 283 30.61 10.22 6.20
CA LEU A 283 31.64 9.32 5.70
C LEU A 283 31.03 8.42 4.60
N TYR A 284 30.63 9.03 3.50
CA TYR A 284 30.04 8.37 2.34
C TYR A 284 30.99 8.46 1.15
N ASP A 285 31.30 7.31 0.56
CA ASP A 285 32.03 7.22 -0.71
C ASP A 285 31.05 6.70 -1.78
N GLU A 286 30.78 7.53 -2.80
CA GLU A 286 29.79 7.27 -3.87
C GLU A 286 30.05 5.95 -4.63
N PHE A 287 31.28 5.40 -4.57
CA PHE A 287 31.68 4.22 -5.35
C PHE A 287 31.12 2.86 -4.89
N MET A 288 30.29 2.81 -3.85
CA MET A 288 29.83 1.54 -3.25
C MET A 288 28.44 1.04 -3.71
N GLU A 289 27.82 1.65 -4.73
CA GLU A 289 26.44 1.29 -5.16
C GLU A 289 26.30 0.37 -6.38
N ASP A 290 27.37 0.01 -7.09
CA ASP A 290 27.28 -0.77 -8.35
C ASP A 290 27.19 -2.31 -8.18
N THR A 291 26.74 -2.80 -7.03
CA THR A 291 26.66 -4.26 -6.78
C THR A 291 25.29 -4.75 -6.34
N LEU A 292 24.21 -4.41 -7.06
CA LEU A 292 22.96 -5.17 -6.99
C LEU A 292 22.20 -5.20 -8.33
N ALA A 293 22.32 -6.33 -9.05
CA ALA A 293 21.30 -6.88 -9.95
C ALA A 293 20.52 -7.99 -9.21
#